data_AF-A0A835QQ76-F1
#
_entry.id   AF-A0A835QQ76-F1
#
_cell.length_a   1.000
_cell.length_b   1.000
_cell.length_c   1.000
_cell.angle_alpha   90.00
_cell.angle_beta   90.00
_cell.angle_gamma   90.00
#
_symmetry.space_group_name_H-M   'P 1'
#
loop_
_entity.id
_entity.type
_entity.pdbx_description
1 polymer ?
#
loop_
_entity_poly.entity_id
_entity_poly.type
_entity_poly.pdbx_seq_one_letter_code
_entity_poly.pdbx_strand_id
1 'polypeptide(L)'
;MVFYRVFALKSLLKLFNQIDARSITMAATPGELPDLKMMALFGFGAVLRGKPDSTIILPLYCAGVCWTLVYDTIYAHQDKEDDLRVGVKSTALRFGSSTKGWITGFGAACVTCLTISGYNAMLAWPFYPFLAAAATQMGWQILTVDISNREDCNKKFVSNKWFGALIFGGILFGRLAS
;
A
#
# COMPACT_ATOMS: atom_id res chain seq x y z
N MET A 1 8.48 0.12 -29.13
CA MET A 1 8.67 0.03 -27.65
C MET A 1 7.79 1.00 -26.82
N VAL A 2 6.85 1.74 -27.44
CA VAL A 2 5.93 2.68 -26.74
C VAL A 2 4.55 2.05 -26.45
N PHE A 3 4.17 1.00 -27.19
CA PHE A 3 2.85 0.36 -27.11
C PHE A 3 2.60 -0.44 -25.81
N TYR A 4 3.64 -1.07 -25.24
CA TYR A 4 3.53 -1.83 -23.98
C TYR A 4 3.30 -0.93 -22.75
N ARG A 5 3.85 0.28 -22.73
CA ARG A 5 3.69 1.25 -21.62
C ARG A 5 2.24 1.77 -21.50
N VAL A 6 1.56 1.97 -22.64
CA VAL A 6 0.16 2.43 -22.66
C VAL A 6 -0.82 1.31 -22.28
N PHE A 7 -0.52 0.06 -22.64
CA PHE A 7 -1.35 -1.09 -22.28
C PHE A 7 -1.26 -1.44 -20.79
N ALA A 8 -0.06 -1.33 -20.20
CA ALA A 8 0.15 -1.46 -18.76
C ALA A 8 -0.61 -0.38 -17.99
N LEU A 9 -0.50 0.89 -18.41
CA LEU A 9 -1.19 2.01 -17.76
C LEU A 9 -2.71 1.92 -17.85
N LYS A 10 -3.29 1.50 -18.99
CA LYS A 10 -4.73 1.27 -19.13
C LYS A 10 -5.21 0.06 -18.32
N SER A 11 -4.40 -0.99 -18.22
CA SER A 11 -4.70 -2.16 -17.38
C SER A 11 -4.59 -1.85 -15.89
N LEU A 12 -3.65 -0.97 -15.52
CA LEU A 12 -3.45 -0.44 -14.17
C LEU A 12 -4.61 0.49 -13.78
N LEU A 13 -5.01 1.44 -14.64
CA LEU A 13 -6.18 2.30 -14.46
C LEU A 13 -7.49 1.50 -14.37
N LYS A 14 -7.64 0.43 -15.16
CA LYS A 14 -8.76 -0.52 -15.01
C LYS A 14 -8.66 -1.34 -13.72
N LEU A 15 -7.45 -1.64 -13.24
CA LEU A 15 -7.24 -2.25 -11.92
C LEU A 15 -7.73 -1.27 -10.84
N PHE A 16 -7.26 -0.02 -10.86
CA PHE A 16 -7.65 1.05 -9.94
C PHE A 16 -9.17 1.26 -9.88
N ASN A 17 -9.82 1.46 -11.04
CA ASN A 17 -11.26 1.69 -11.09
C ASN A 17 -12.10 0.49 -10.65
N GLN A 18 -11.53 -0.72 -10.64
CA GLN A 18 -12.22 -1.95 -10.22
C GLN A 18 -11.92 -2.33 -8.77
N ILE A 19 -10.86 -1.77 -8.18
CA ILE A 19 -10.47 -1.93 -6.77
C ILE A 19 -11.30 -0.99 -5.85
N ASP A 20 -11.72 0.18 -6.34
CA ASP A 20 -12.22 1.27 -5.47
C ASP A 20 -13.72 1.28 -5.11
N ALA A 21 -14.63 0.74 -5.93
CA ALA A 21 -16.04 1.17 -5.82
C ALA A 21 -16.85 0.55 -4.65
N ARG A 22 -16.40 -0.56 -4.04
CA ARG A 22 -17.17 -1.28 -3.00
C ARG A 22 -16.44 -1.48 -1.68
N SER A 23 -15.11 -1.54 -1.68
CA SER A 23 -14.33 -1.72 -0.45
C SER A 23 -14.25 -0.41 0.36
N ILE A 24 -14.17 0.72 -0.34
CA ILE A 24 -14.13 2.06 0.25
C ILE A 24 -15.45 2.46 0.93
N THR A 25 -16.59 2.04 0.37
CA THR A 25 -17.92 2.44 0.85
C THR A 25 -18.35 1.72 2.12
N MET A 26 -17.71 0.59 2.49
CA MET A 26 -18.07 -0.15 3.71
C MET A 26 -17.16 0.13 4.91
N ALA A 27 -15.99 0.75 4.70
CA ALA A 27 -15.06 1.12 5.77
C ALA A 27 -15.05 2.63 6.11
N ALA A 28 -15.64 3.48 5.27
CA ALA A 28 -15.75 4.93 5.50
C ALA A 28 -17.21 5.37 5.62
N THR A 29 -17.50 6.20 6.62
CA THR A 29 -18.78 6.93 6.71
C THR A 29 -19.07 7.66 5.39
N PRO A 30 -20.31 7.60 4.84
CA PRO A 30 -20.63 8.18 3.54
C PRO A 30 -20.30 9.67 3.50
N GLY A 31 -19.40 10.08 2.61
CA GLY A 31 -19.04 11.49 2.38
C GLY A 31 -17.63 11.92 2.80
N GLU A 32 -16.82 11.05 3.41
CA GLU A 32 -15.38 11.31 3.59
C GLU A 32 -14.53 10.37 2.72
N LEU A 33 -13.62 10.92 1.91
CA LEU A 33 -12.62 10.15 1.15
C LEU A 33 -11.83 9.25 2.12
N PRO A 34 -11.70 7.94 1.86
CA PRO A 34 -10.83 7.10 2.67
C PRO A 34 -9.39 7.57 2.47
N ASP A 35 -8.63 7.57 3.56
CA ASP A 35 -7.19 7.82 3.57
C ASP A 35 -6.67 9.23 3.20
N LEU A 36 -7.53 10.18 2.83
CA LEU A 36 -7.09 11.56 2.62
C LEU A 36 -6.58 12.19 3.93
N LYS A 37 -7.08 11.81 5.11
CA LYS A 37 -6.59 12.33 6.41
C LYS A 37 -5.19 11.84 6.78
N MET A 38 -4.85 10.58 6.50
CA MET A 38 -3.52 10.01 6.73
C MET A 38 -2.52 10.51 5.68
N MET A 39 -2.90 10.49 4.40
CA MET A 39 -2.11 11.09 3.31
C MET A 39 -1.95 12.59 3.48
N ALA A 40 -2.97 13.30 3.97
CA ALA A 40 -2.87 14.70 4.34
C ALA A 40 -1.91 14.86 5.51
N LEU A 41 -1.91 14.01 6.55
CA LEU A 41 -0.95 14.11 7.66
C LEU A 41 0.51 13.99 7.18
N PHE A 42 0.81 13.03 6.31
CA PHE A 42 2.14 12.87 5.72
C PHE A 42 2.48 13.96 4.69
N GLY A 43 1.48 14.45 3.94
CA GLY A 43 1.61 15.57 3.00
C GLY A 43 1.71 16.95 3.67
N PHE A 44 1.08 17.13 4.84
CA PHE A 44 1.03 18.40 5.58
C PHE A 44 2.43 18.81 6.05
N GLY A 45 3.26 17.84 6.44
CA GLY A 45 4.66 18.08 6.76
C GLY A 45 5.50 18.62 5.59
N ALA A 46 5.17 18.24 4.35
CA ALA A 46 5.82 18.76 3.15
C ALA A 46 5.27 20.14 2.73
N VAL A 47 3.99 20.41 3.00
CA VAL A 47 3.34 21.71 2.76
C VAL A 47 3.89 22.81 3.67
N LEU A 48 4.26 22.48 4.92
CA LEU A 48 4.81 23.46 5.88
C LEU A 48 6.14 24.11 5.44
N ARG A 49 6.86 23.56 4.44
CA ARG A 49 8.13 24.12 3.94
C ARG A 49 8.02 24.98 2.67
N GLY A 50 6.82 25.26 2.18
CA GLY A 50 6.59 26.25 1.11
C GLY A 50 7.06 25.86 -0.29
N LYS A 51 7.83 24.77 -0.47
CA LYS A 51 8.07 24.12 -1.77
C LYS A 51 8.01 22.60 -1.63
N PRO A 52 6.99 21.93 -2.17
CA PRO A 52 6.95 20.47 -2.20
C PRO A 52 8.09 19.95 -3.08
N ASP A 53 9.09 19.29 -2.46
CA ASP A 53 10.10 18.57 -3.22
C ASP A 53 9.46 17.32 -3.83
N SER A 54 9.29 17.33 -5.15
CA SER A 54 8.68 16.24 -5.90
C SER A 54 9.46 14.93 -5.76
N THR A 55 10.76 15.00 -5.48
CA THR A 55 11.62 13.82 -5.27
C THR A 55 11.35 13.11 -3.94
N ILE A 56 10.69 13.78 -2.99
CA ILE A 56 10.26 13.20 -1.70
C ILE A 56 8.80 12.72 -1.83
N ILE A 57 7.94 13.58 -2.36
CA ILE A 57 6.48 13.39 -2.35
C ILE A 57 6.05 12.31 -3.34
N LEU A 58 6.59 12.30 -4.56
CA LEU A 58 6.15 11.34 -5.58
C LEU A 58 6.51 9.89 -5.19
N PRO A 59 7.73 9.58 -4.70
CA PRO A 59 8.02 8.26 -4.16
C PRO A 59 7.16 7.93 -2.94
N LEU A 60 6.95 8.88 -2.00
CA LEU A 60 6.10 8.62 -0.84
C LEU A 60 4.65 8.27 -1.23
N TYR A 61 4.10 9.01 -2.19
CA TYR A 61 2.77 8.73 -2.75
C TYR A 61 2.72 7.37 -3.43
N CYS A 62 3.72 7.06 -4.28
CA CYS A 62 3.85 5.76 -4.94
C CYS A 62 3.93 4.63 -3.91
N ALA A 63 4.67 4.83 -2.82
CA ALA A 63 4.76 3.87 -1.73
C ALA A 63 3.40 3.62 -1.07
N GLY A 64 2.63 4.67 -0.79
CA GLY A 64 1.27 4.56 -0.25
C GLY A 64 0.37 3.76 -1.16
N VAL A 65 0.36 4.07 -2.46
CA VAL A 65 -0.39 3.33 -3.48
C VAL A 65 0.02 1.86 -3.53
N CYS A 66 1.31 1.56 -3.55
CA CYS A 66 1.79 0.18 -3.56
C CYS A 66 1.42 -0.59 -2.29
N TRP A 67 1.46 0.07 -1.12
CA TRP A 67 1.04 -0.53 0.14
C TRP A 67 -0.46 -0.86 0.13
N THR A 68 -1.30 0.07 -0.34
CA THR A 68 -2.74 -0.15 -0.55
C THR A 68 -3.00 -1.34 -1.45
N LEU A 69 -2.31 -1.44 -2.58
CA LEU A 69 -2.44 -2.59 -3.47
C LEU A 69 -2.08 -3.92 -2.79
N VAL A 70 -1.10 -3.94 -1.87
CA VAL A 70 -0.76 -5.16 -1.10
C VAL A 70 -1.90 -5.55 -0.17
N TYR A 71 -2.35 -4.65 0.71
CA TYR A 71 -3.36 -5.01 1.71
C TYR A 71 -4.75 -5.19 1.13
N ASP A 72 -5.15 -4.42 0.11
CA ASP A 72 -6.44 -4.58 -0.56
C ASP A 72 -6.50 -5.88 -1.34
N THR A 73 -5.39 -6.30 -1.93
CA THR A 73 -5.34 -7.60 -2.60
C THR A 73 -5.53 -8.74 -1.60
N ILE A 74 -4.94 -8.65 -0.40
CA ILE A 74 -5.18 -9.64 0.68
C ILE A 74 -6.64 -9.56 1.14
N TYR A 75 -7.18 -8.36 1.32
CA TYR A 75 -8.57 -8.14 1.71
C TYR A 75 -9.57 -8.72 0.70
N ALA A 76 -9.33 -8.53 -0.60
CA ALA A 76 -10.18 -9.04 -1.67
C ALA A 76 -10.30 -10.58 -1.67
N HIS A 77 -9.36 -11.30 -1.05
CA HIS A 77 -9.47 -12.75 -0.91
C HIS A 77 -10.40 -13.20 0.22
N GLN A 78 -10.81 -12.29 1.12
CA GLN A 78 -11.83 -12.57 2.12
C GLN A 78 -13.21 -12.79 1.49
N ASP A 79 -13.51 -12.02 0.45
CA ASP A 79 -14.83 -12.03 -0.19
C ASP A 79 -14.85 -12.89 -1.47
N LYS A 80 -13.76 -13.63 -1.76
CA LYS A 80 -13.60 -14.40 -3.00
C LYS A 80 -14.74 -15.38 -3.28
N GLU A 81 -15.19 -16.14 -2.27
CA GLU A 81 -16.28 -17.10 -2.44
C GLU A 81 -17.63 -16.41 -2.67
N ASP A 82 -17.85 -15.29 -2.00
CA ASP A 82 -19.10 -14.53 -2.13
C ASP A 82 -19.14 -13.82 -3.50
N ASP A 83 -18.01 -13.27 -3.95
CA ASP A 83 -17.84 -12.70 -5.30
C ASP A 83 -18.08 -13.74 -6.40
N LEU A 84 -17.59 -14.97 -6.22
CA LEU A 84 -17.83 -16.09 -7.14
C LEU A 84 -19.32 -16.43 -7.24
N ARG A 85 -20.05 -16.45 -6.12
CA ARG A 85 -21.49 -16.74 -6.09
C ARG A 85 -22.32 -15.65 -6.75
N VAL A 86 -21.90 -14.38 -6.62
CA VAL A 86 -22.63 -13.22 -7.16
C VAL A 86 -22.15 -12.82 -8.57
N GLY A 87 -21.10 -13.46 -9.09
CA GLY A 87 -20.57 -13.21 -10.44
C GLY A 87 -19.76 -11.92 -10.56
N VAL A 88 -19.25 -11.38 -9.45
CA VAL A 88 -18.44 -10.16 -9.42
C VAL A 88 -16.99 -10.48 -9.73
N LYS A 89 -16.35 -9.69 -10.61
CA LYS A 89 -14.93 -9.85 -10.95
C LYS A 89 -14.05 -9.08 -9.97
N SER A 90 -13.57 -9.71 -8.91
CA SER A 90 -12.62 -9.10 -7.97
C SER A 90 -11.16 -9.36 -8.31
N THR A 91 -10.26 -8.57 -7.70
CA THR A 91 -8.80 -8.69 -7.87
C THR A 91 -8.29 -10.08 -7.48
N ALA A 92 -8.94 -10.71 -6.50
CA ALA A 92 -8.67 -12.10 -6.10
C ALA A 92 -8.90 -13.10 -7.23
N LEU A 93 -9.93 -12.89 -8.04
CA LEU A 93 -10.21 -13.73 -9.22
C LEU A 93 -9.29 -13.41 -10.39
N ARG A 94 -8.85 -12.15 -10.53
CA ARG A 94 -7.94 -11.74 -11.61
C ARG A 94 -6.51 -12.21 -11.40
N PHE A 95 -6.01 -12.22 -10.17
CA PHE A 95 -4.65 -12.68 -9.86
C PHE A 95 -4.56 -14.18 -9.58
N GLY A 96 -5.64 -14.80 -9.11
CA GLY A 96 -5.74 -16.25 -8.97
C GLY A 96 -4.59 -16.84 -8.13
N SER A 97 -3.87 -17.81 -8.68
CA SER A 97 -2.71 -18.43 -8.03
C SER A 97 -1.45 -17.54 -7.99
N SER A 98 -1.39 -16.51 -8.84
CA SER A 98 -0.23 -15.62 -8.97
C SER A 98 -0.29 -14.42 -8.02
N THR A 99 -1.30 -14.34 -7.15
CA THR A 99 -1.49 -13.24 -6.18
C THR A 99 -0.22 -12.96 -5.38
N LYS A 100 0.43 -13.99 -4.82
CA LYS A 100 1.66 -13.83 -4.03
C LYS A 100 2.78 -13.14 -4.82
N GLY A 101 2.91 -13.44 -6.12
CA GLY A 101 3.89 -12.80 -6.99
C GLY A 101 3.61 -11.31 -7.19
N TRP A 102 2.35 -10.94 -7.46
CA TRP A 102 1.95 -9.54 -7.63
C TRP A 102 2.13 -8.71 -6.36
N ILE A 103 1.65 -9.20 -5.21
CA ILE A 103 1.81 -8.48 -3.94
C ILE A 103 3.27 -8.40 -3.50
N THR A 104 4.12 -9.38 -3.86
CA THR A 104 5.57 -9.28 -3.66
C THR A 104 6.17 -8.13 -4.48
N GLY A 105 5.78 -8.00 -5.74
CA GLY A 105 6.21 -6.90 -6.61
C GLY A 105 5.78 -5.53 -6.08
N PHE A 106 4.52 -5.40 -5.64
CA PHE A 106 4.03 -4.17 -5.02
C PHE A 106 4.72 -3.88 -3.68
N GLY A 107 4.95 -4.89 -2.85
CA GLY A 107 5.68 -4.73 -1.59
C GLY A 107 7.11 -4.26 -1.80
N ALA A 108 7.83 -4.84 -2.76
CA ALA A 108 9.18 -4.41 -3.12
C ALA A 108 9.21 -2.96 -3.65
N ALA A 109 8.24 -2.59 -4.49
CA ALA A 109 8.08 -1.22 -4.98
C ALA A 109 7.79 -0.24 -3.84
N CYS A 110 6.93 -0.61 -2.89
CA CYS A 110 6.61 0.18 -1.71
C CYS A 110 7.87 0.49 -0.88
N VAL A 111 8.62 -0.55 -0.48
CA VAL A 111 9.84 -0.41 0.32
C VAL A 111 10.89 0.42 -0.42
N THR A 112 11.06 0.20 -1.73
CA THR A 112 12.01 0.98 -2.55
C THR A 112 11.64 2.47 -2.57
N CYS A 113 10.36 2.78 -2.77
CA CYS A 113 9.89 4.15 -2.81
C CYS A 113 10.01 4.86 -1.44
N LEU A 114 9.79 4.13 -0.33
CA LEU A 114 10.01 4.63 1.02
C LEU A 114 11.50 4.93 1.27
N THR A 115 12.40 4.05 0.85
CA THR A 115 13.86 4.29 0.94
C THR A 115 14.27 5.55 0.19
N ILE A 116 13.79 5.72 -1.05
CA ILE A 116 14.09 6.91 -1.88
C ILE A 116 13.56 8.17 -1.19
N SER A 117 12.31 8.15 -0.72
CA SER A 117 11.70 9.29 -0.03
C SER A 117 12.47 9.66 1.24
N GLY A 118 12.82 8.68 2.08
CA GLY A 118 13.57 8.90 3.32
C GLY A 118 14.99 9.43 3.09
N TYR A 119 15.68 8.92 2.06
CA TYR A 119 17.01 9.41 1.66
C TYR A 119 16.95 10.86 1.15
N ASN A 120 16.02 11.17 0.24
CA ASN A 120 15.84 12.54 -0.30
C ASN A 120 15.37 13.52 0.79
N ALA A 121 14.63 13.02 1.78
CA ALA A 121 14.22 13.77 2.96
C ALA A 121 15.34 14.01 3.98
N MET A 122 16.53 13.44 3.76
CA MET A 122 17.68 13.45 4.67
C MET A 122 17.32 12.98 6.08
N LEU A 123 16.49 11.92 6.18
CA LEU A 123 16.16 11.33 7.47
C LEU A 123 17.40 10.68 8.10
N ALA A 124 17.59 10.91 9.40
CA ALA A 124 18.70 10.34 10.13
C ALA A 124 18.60 8.81 10.23
N TRP A 125 19.69 8.21 10.71
CA TRP A 125 19.86 6.76 10.79
C TRP A 125 18.69 5.99 11.46
N PRO A 126 17.93 6.51 12.46
CA PRO A 126 16.84 5.76 13.08
C PRO A 126 15.73 5.37 12.11
N PHE A 127 15.57 6.08 10.98
CA PHE A 127 14.57 5.72 9.97
C PHE A 127 14.79 4.31 9.39
N TYR A 128 16.04 3.93 9.12
CA TYR A 128 16.36 2.70 8.38
C TYR A 128 16.06 1.41 9.15
N PRO A 129 16.35 1.28 10.46
CA PRO A 129 15.90 0.14 11.25
C PRO A 129 14.36 -0.02 11.29
N PHE A 130 13.62 1.09 11.42
CA PHE A 130 12.15 1.05 11.37
C PHE A 130 11.63 0.61 10.00
N LEU A 131 12.24 1.13 8.92
CA LEU A 131 11.92 0.70 7.56
C LEU A 131 12.22 -0.79 7.34
N ALA A 132 13.35 -1.28 7.86
CA ALA A 132 13.70 -2.69 7.80
C ALA A 132 12.68 -3.56 8.54
N ALA A 133 12.27 -3.16 9.75
CA ALA A 133 11.23 -3.85 10.51
C ALA A 133 9.89 -3.87 9.77
N ALA A 134 9.49 -2.75 9.14
CA ALA A 134 8.28 -2.66 8.33
C ALA A 134 8.35 -3.59 7.10
N ALA A 135 9.49 -3.60 6.40
CA ALA A 135 9.73 -4.49 5.26
C ALA A 135 9.68 -5.98 5.67
N THR A 136 10.26 -6.34 6.82
CA THR A 136 10.18 -7.70 7.37
C THR A 136 8.74 -8.07 7.72
N GLN A 137 7.98 -7.16 8.35
CA GLN A 137 6.59 -7.39 8.71
C GLN A 137 5.72 -7.61 7.47
N MET A 138 5.89 -6.79 6.41
CA MET A 138 5.22 -6.96 5.13
C MET A 138 5.63 -8.26 4.42
N GLY A 139 6.93 -8.58 4.43
CA GLY A 139 7.45 -9.84 3.88
C GLY A 139 6.83 -11.05 4.58
N TRP A 140 6.73 -11.03 5.91
CA TRP A 140 6.05 -12.06 6.68
C TRP A 140 4.58 -12.19 6.27
N GLN A 141 3.84 -11.09 6.11
CA GLN A 141 2.44 -11.14 5.65
C GLN A 141 2.34 -11.83 4.28
N ILE A 142 3.15 -11.41 3.31
CA ILE A 142 3.11 -11.92 1.93
C ILE A 142 3.48 -13.41 1.86
N LEU A 143 4.50 -13.83 2.60
CA LEU A 143 4.97 -15.21 2.58
C LEU A 143 3.98 -16.16 3.26
N THR A 144 3.47 -15.75 4.43
CA THR A 144 2.67 -16.64 5.30
C THR A 144 1.17 -16.55 5.07
N VAL A 145 0.66 -15.57 4.32
CA VAL A 145 -0.79 -15.47 4.06
C VAL A 145 -1.31 -16.71 3.35
N ASP A 146 -2.36 -17.29 3.91
CA ASP A 146 -3.20 -18.29 3.27
C ASP A 146 -4.37 -17.58 2.58
N ILE A 147 -4.22 -17.43 1.28
CA ILE A 147 -5.15 -16.75 0.38
C ILE A 147 -6.48 -17.52 0.23
N SER A 148 -6.52 -18.79 0.62
CA SER A 148 -7.76 -19.59 0.65
C SER A 148 -8.52 -19.46 1.97
N ASN A 149 -7.88 -18.94 3.01
CA ASN A 149 -8.45 -18.82 4.34
C ASN A 149 -8.87 -17.38 4.63
N ARG A 150 -10.19 -17.15 4.73
CA ARG A 150 -10.79 -15.84 5.04
C ARG A 150 -10.30 -15.27 6.38
N GLU A 151 -10.19 -16.11 7.40
CA GLU A 151 -9.78 -15.69 8.74
C GLU A 151 -8.29 -15.27 8.76
N ASP A 152 -7.42 -16.01 8.07
CA ASP A 152 -6.01 -15.63 7.95
C ASP A 152 -5.85 -14.34 7.14
N CYS A 153 -6.56 -14.19 6.01
CA CYS A 153 -6.59 -12.95 5.24
C CYS A 153 -6.99 -11.74 6.10
N ASN A 154 -8.00 -11.88 6.96
CA ASN A 154 -8.41 -10.83 7.89
C ASN A 154 -7.33 -10.53 8.95
N LYS A 155 -6.72 -11.56 9.56
CA LYS A 155 -5.62 -11.38 10.52
C LYS A 155 -4.44 -10.64 9.88
N LYS A 156 -4.06 -10.97 8.64
CA LYS A 156 -3.02 -10.27 7.89
C LYS A 156 -3.43 -8.83 7.59
N PHE A 157 -4.66 -8.61 7.14
CA PHE A 157 -5.18 -7.27 6.89
C PHE A 157 -5.11 -6.38 8.15
N VAL A 158 -5.63 -6.85 9.28
CA VAL A 158 -5.60 -6.12 10.57
C VAL A 158 -4.17 -5.84 11.03
N SER A 159 -3.22 -6.73 10.75
CA SER A 159 -1.82 -6.52 11.12
C SER A 159 -1.15 -5.34 10.39
N ASN A 160 -1.71 -4.83 9.28
CA ASN A 160 -1.17 -3.68 8.54
C ASN A 160 -1.08 -2.39 9.36
N LYS A 161 -1.89 -2.24 10.42
CA LYS A 161 -1.75 -1.11 11.34
C LYS A 161 -0.33 -0.98 11.91
N TRP A 162 0.37 -2.11 12.10
CA TRP A 162 1.74 -2.14 12.59
C TRP A 162 2.74 -1.68 11.52
N PHE A 163 2.50 -2.00 10.26
CA PHE A 163 3.31 -1.45 9.15
C PHE A 163 3.25 0.08 9.17
N GLY A 164 2.04 0.65 9.21
CA GLY A 164 1.84 2.09 9.28
C GLY A 164 2.51 2.72 10.51
N ALA A 165 2.37 2.08 11.68
CA ALA A 165 3.00 2.53 12.92
C ALA A 165 4.54 2.52 12.84
N LEU A 166 5.14 1.49 12.23
CA LEU A 166 6.59 1.38 12.04
C LEU A 166 7.10 2.48 11.10
N ILE A 167 6.44 2.71 9.96
CA ILE A 167 6.83 3.78 9.03
C ILE A 167 6.68 5.16 9.66
N PHE A 168 5.56 5.41 10.36
CA PHE A 168 5.35 6.66 11.08
C PHE A 168 6.42 6.89 12.16
N GLY A 169 6.70 5.86 12.98
CA GLY A 169 7.76 5.90 13.99
C GLY A 169 9.13 6.18 13.38
N GLY A 170 9.47 5.50 12.28
CA GLY A 170 10.72 5.72 11.55
C GLY A 170 10.86 7.15 11.03
N ILE A 171 9.80 7.72 10.47
CA ILE A 171 9.79 9.13 10.03
C ILE A 171 9.96 10.06 11.23
N LEU A 172 9.22 9.84 12.32
CA LEU A 172 9.27 10.67 13.52
C LEU A 172 10.68 10.66 14.15
N PHE A 173 11.22 9.49 14.47
CA PHE A 173 12.54 9.36 15.09
C PHE A 173 13.67 9.74 14.13
N GLY A 174 13.51 9.44 12.83
CA GLY A 174 14.42 9.90 11.79
C GLY A 174 14.48 11.43 11.73
N ARG A 175 13.34 12.12 11.89
CA ARG A 175 13.28 13.59 11.92
C ARG A 175 13.81 14.19 13.21
N LEU A 176 13.57 13.56 14.36
CA LEU A 176 14.07 14.06 15.65
C LEU A 176 15.60 13.97 15.77
N ALA A 177 16.23 13.09 15.01
CA ALA A 177 17.67 12.90 14.99
C ALA A 177 18.40 13.58 13.80
N SER A 178 17.66 14.27 12.92
CA SER A 178 18.17 15.05 11.77
C SER A 178 18.35 16.51 12.14
#